data_AF-J0LP91-F1
#
_entry.id   AF-J0LP91-F1
#
_cell.length_a   1.000
_cell.length_b   1.000
_cell.length_c   1.000
_cell.angle_alpha   90.00
_cell.angle_beta   90.00
_cell.angle_gamma   90.00
#
_symmetry.space_group_name_H-M   'P 1'
#
loop_
_entity.id
_entity.type
_entity.pdbx_description
1 polymer ?
#
loop_
_entity_poly.entity_id
_entity_poly.type
_entity_poly.pdbx_seq_one_letter_code
_entity_poly.pdbx_strand_id
1 'polypeptide(L)'
;MTHYEMKMVRSHEDGEGIALYRKEAGLRGIDALKLIHVYPPQEQYPLANGRYINDASDLFLDIIDILDGNADDYHAVDTADAGSLPGTPGSVVHLRSLCTHAARRAADGSGNARRFKDARTLWDKIEKHVLARIVTPEAQPITDVRRSHNWKKNQPYKDIPANPDAWFVTEVYSRSNPRKDAVKAYRGINAVFEALLRAEGTGDVSSSAGQIREAIAENLDYPYYGEIAALLGDSNMLVFHNAESLAQWLRSEAGQHDAVFPDTPVEVYTVPDKSLDKDDPRYLPAQLLSAAGHFANIIAPKQDLRS
;
A
#
# COMPACT_ATOMS: atom_id res chain seq x y z
N MET A 1 1.80 8.28 -4.04
CA MET A 1 1.08 8.64 -5.27
C MET A 1 -0.30 8.02 -5.20
N THR A 2 -1.23 8.40 -6.07
CA THR A 2 -2.52 7.70 -6.21
C THR A 2 -2.53 7.12 -7.61
N HIS A 3 -2.62 5.81 -7.75
CA HIS A 3 -2.57 5.08 -9.01
C HIS A 3 -3.92 5.10 -9.73
N TYR A 4 -5.02 5.23 -8.99
CA TYR A 4 -6.38 5.20 -9.53
C TYR A 4 -7.22 6.39 -9.06
N GLU A 5 -8.10 6.89 -9.92
CA GLU A 5 -8.98 8.01 -9.59
C GLU A 5 -10.40 7.75 -10.12
N MET A 6 -11.41 7.93 -9.28
CA MET A 6 -12.81 7.88 -9.69
C MET A 6 -13.39 9.30 -9.75
N LYS A 7 -14.15 9.60 -10.81
CA LYS A 7 -14.83 10.89 -10.98
C LYS A 7 -16.29 10.69 -11.35
N MET A 8 -17.16 11.51 -10.77
CA MET A 8 -18.53 11.65 -11.27
C MET A 8 -18.49 12.25 -12.67
N VAL A 9 -19.22 11.65 -13.60
CA VAL A 9 -19.39 12.14 -14.97
C VAL A 9 -20.87 12.16 -15.33
N ARG A 10 -21.28 13.11 -16.16
CA ARG A 10 -22.65 13.13 -16.71
C ARG A 10 -22.64 12.46 -18.07
N SER A 11 -23.35 11.34 -18.19
CA SER A 11 -23.70 10.80 -19.50
C SER A 11 -24.91 11.55 -20.03
N HIS A 12 -24.87 11.93 -21.31
CA HIS A 12 -25.96 12.68 -21.95
C HIS A 12 -27.24 11.83 -22.13
N GLU A 13 -27.15 10.50 -22.04
CA GLU A 13 -28.27 9.59 -22.33
C GLU A 13 -28.73 8.74 -21.11
N ASP A 14 -27.86 8.46 -20.13
CA ASP A 14 -28.15 7.47 -19.05
C ASP A 14 -28.08 8.02 -17.61
N GLY A 15 -27.85 9.32 -17.42
CA GLY A 15 -27.72 9.95 -16.09
C GLY A 15 -26.28 10.07 -15.58
N GLU A 16 -26.11 10.13 -14.24
CA GLU A 16 -24.79 10.33 -13.61
C GLU A 16 -23.99 9.00 -13.53
N GLY A 17 -22.88 8.93 -14.27
CA GLY A 17 -21.92 7.82 -14.29
C GLY A 17 -20.74 8.04 -13.34
N ILE A 18 -19.96 6.98 -13.10
CA ILE A 18 -18.65 7.05 -12.45
C ILE A 18 -17.59 6.61 -13.46
N ALA A 19 -16.65 7.49 -13.78
CA ALA A 19 -15.49 7.15 -14.59
C ALA A 19 -14.34 6.71 -13.69
N LEU A 20 -13.76 5.54 -13.96
CA LEU A 20 -12.54 5.04 -13.32
C LEU A 20 -11.35 5.33 -14.23
N TYR A 21 -10.35 6.03 -13.70
CA TYR A 21 -9.11 6.37 -14.37
C TYR A 21 -7.92 5.68 -13.72
N ARG A 22 -6.96 5.27 -14.54
CA ARG A 22 -5.60 4.88 -14.14
C ARG A 22 -4.67 6.05 -14.40
N LYS A 23 -3.83 6.41 -13.44
CA LYS A 23 -2.71 7.32 -13.66
C LYS A 23 -1.59 6.55 -14.36
N GLU A 24 -1.11 7.09 -15.47
CA GLU A 24 0.04 6.58 -16.19
C GLU A 24 1.12 7.65 -16.26
N ALA A 25 2.38 7.23 -16.20
CA ALA A 25 3.50 8.13 -16.42
C ALA A 25 3.47 8.65 -17.87
N GLY A 26 3.05 9.90 -18.05
CA GLY A 26 3.04 10.53 -19.37
C GLY A 26 4.42 11.03 -19.79
N LEU A 27 4.49 11.54 -21.02
CA LEU A 27 5.71 12.15 -21.55
C LEU A 27 6.16 13.32 -20.66
N ARG A 28 7.46 13.37 -20.35
CA ARG A 28 8.10 14.45 -19.55
C ARG A 28 7.65 14.54 -18.09
N GLY A 29 7.13 13.45 -17.51
CA GLY A 29 6.79 13.40 -16.09
C GLY A 29 5.48 14.10 -15.73
N ILE A 30 4.60 14.31 -16.71
CA ILE A 30 3.23 14.75 -16.48
C ILE A 30 2.36 13.50 -16.46
N ASP A 31 1.73 13.20 -15.32
CA ASP A 31 0.81 12.07 -15.21
C ASP A 31 -0.36 12.24 -16.18
N ALA A 32 -0.64 11.20 -16.96
CA ALA A 32 -1.81 11.12 -17.82
C ALA A 32 -2.89 10.27 -17.14
N LEU A 33 -4.14 10.70 -17.22
CA LEU A 33 -5.28 9.90 -16.80
C LEU A 33 -5.79 9.08 -17.98
N LYS A 34 -5.60 7.77 -17.92
CA LYS A 34 -6.19 6.83 -18.86
C LYS A 34 -7.53 6.37 -18.34
N LEU A 35 -8.59 6.56 -19.12
CA LEU A 35 -9.93 6.04 -18.79
C LEU A 35 -9.91 4.50 -18.88
N ILE A 36 -10.37 3.83 -17.81
CA ILE A 36 -10.57 2.38 -17.78
C ILE A 36 -11.98 2.06 -18.27
N HIS A 37 -13.00 2.59 -17.57
CA HIS A 37 -14.41 2.36 -17.86
C HIS A 37 -15.27 3.48 -17.28
N VAL A 38 -16.47 3.67 -17.85
CA VAL A 38 -17.51 4.54 -17.29
C VAL A 38 -18.67 3.67 -16.84
N TYR A 39 -18.87 3.60 -15.53
CA TYR A 39 -19.92 2.81 -14.89
C TYR A 39 -21.22 3.62 -14.82
N PRO A 40 -22.27 3.28 -15.61
CA PRO A 40 -23.58 3.88 -15.46
C PRO A 40 -24.24 3.47 -14.12
N PRO A 41 -25.30 4.15 -13.67
CA PRO A 41 -25.91 3.92 -12.35
C PRO A 41 -26.20 2.46 -11.98
N GLN A 42 -26.52 1.63 -12.97
CA GLN A 42 -26.80 0.20 -12.79
C GLN A 42 -25.55 -0.67 -12.49
N GLU A 43 -24.35 -0.22 -12.87
CA GLU A 43 -23.07 -0.93 -12.69
C GLU A 43 -22.26 -0.38 -11.50
N GLN A 44 -22.68 0.75 -10.91
CA GLN A 44 -21.97 1.42 -9.80
C GLN A 44 -22.14 0.78 -8.43
N TYR A 45 -23.09 -0.14 -8.27
CA TYR A 45 -23.49 -0.67 -6.97
C TYR A 45 -23.41 -2.20 -6.94
N PRO A 46 -22.98 -2.78 -5.82
CA PRO A 46 -22.64 -4.19 -5.75
C PRO A 46 -23.90 -5.06 -5.86
N LEU A 47 -23.94 -5.99 -6.83
CA LEU A 47 -25.09 -6.88 -7.02
C LEU A 47 -24.70 -8.36 -7.20
N ALA A 48 -25.62 -9.24 -6.80
CA ALA A 48 -25.47 -10.66 -6.47
C ALA A 48 -24.89 -11.60 -7.55
N ASN A 49 -23.66 -11.37 -8.01
CA ASN A 49 -22.86 -12.22 -8.92
C ASN A 49 -23.02 -11.90 -10.42
N GLY A 50 -23.38 -10.66 -10.78
CA GLY A 50 -23.62 -10.26 -12.19
C GLY A 50 -22.47 -10.58 -13.14
N ARG A 51 -21.23 -10.26 -12.76
CA ARG A 51 -20.03 -10.57 -13.54
C ARG A 51 -19.80 -12.08 -13.70
N TYR A 52 -19.98 -12.85 -12.63
CA TYR A 52 -19.77 -14.30 -12.67
C TYR A 52 -20.83 -15.08 -13.46
N ILE A 53 -22.03 -14.51 -13.62
CA ILE A 53 -23.13 -15.18 -14.33
C ILE A 53 -23.25 -14.69 -15.78
N ASN A 54 -23.03 -13.39 -16.04
CA ASN A 54 -23.31 -12.76 -17.33
C ASN A 54 -22.14 -11.98 -17.92
N ASP A 55 -20.95 -12.05 -17.31
CA ASP A 55 -19.76 -11.27 -17.72
C ASP A 55 -20.01 -9.75 -17.79
N ALA A 56 -20.94 -9.25 -16.97
CA ALA A 56 -21.29 -7.83 -16.91
C ALA A 56 -20.30 -7.06 -16.02
N SER A 57 -19.92 -5.86 -16.44
CA SER A 57 -19.07 -4.95 -15.65
C SER A 57 -19.72 -4.58 -14.32
N ASP A 58 -18.92 -4.55 -13.25
CA ASP A 58 -19.34 -4.14 -11.90
C ASP A 58 -18.19 -3.36 -11.27
N LEU A 59 -18.47 -2.11 -10.86
CA LEU A 59 -17.45 -1.19 -10.35
C LEU A 59 -16.62 -1.79 -9.21
N PHE A 60 -17.25 -2.49 -8.28
CA PHE A 60 -16.54 -3.02 -7.11
C PHE A 60 -15.74 -4.28 -7.44
N LEU A 61 -16.26 -5.15 -8.30
CA LEU A 61 -15.51 -6.33 -8.75
C LEU A 61 -14.31 -5.94 -9.60
N ASP A 62 -14.47 -4.98 -10.50
CA ASP A 62 -13.38 -4.47 -11.33
C ASP A 62 -12.32 -3.78 -10.47
N ILE A 63 -12.72 -2.99 -9.48
CA ILE A 63 -11.77 -2.38 -8.53
C ILE A 63 -11.02 -3.44 -7.73
N ILE A 64 -11.68 -4.48 -7.22
CA ILE A 64 -11.01 -5.57 -6.51
C ILE A 64 -9.96 -6.22 -7.42
N ASP A 65 -10.31 -6.52 -8.66
CA ASP A 65 -9.44 -7.19 -9.61
C ASP A 65 -8.24 -6.31 -10.03
N ILE A 66 -8.46 -5.01 -10.18
CA ILE A 66 -7.42 -4.00 -10.39
C ILE A 66 -6.47 -3.93 -9.19
N LEU A 67 -7.01 -3.89 -7.97
CA LEU A 67 -6.22 -3.87 -6.72
C LEU A 67 -5.48 -5.19 -6.48
N ASP A 68 -5.97 -6.30 -7.04
CA ASP A 68 -5.29 -7.60 -7.06
C ASP A 68 -4.12 -7.65 -8.07
N GLY A 69 -3.90 -6.58 -8.85
CA GLY A 69 -2.78 -6.45 -9.78
C GLY A 69 -3.13 -6.77 -11.24
N ASN A 70 -4.40 -7.04 -11.57
CA ASN A 70 -4.84 -7.36 -12.93
C ASN A 70 -5.19 -6.10 -13.75
N ALA A 71 -4.69 -4.94 -13.33
CA ALA A 71 -5.01 -3.66 -13.95
C ALA A 71 -4.61 -3.55 -15.43
N ASP A 72 -3.62 -4.33 -15.88
CA ASP A 72 -3.16 -4.34 -17.27
C ASP A 72 -4.07 -5.13 -18.22
N ASP A 73 -4.94 -6.00 -17.68
CA ASP A 73 -5.90 -6.77 -18.46
C ASP A 73 -7.15 -5.94 -18.83
N TYR A 74 -7.33 -4.78 -18.20
CA TYR A 74 -8.38 -3.84 -18.52
C TYR A 74 -7.99 -3.01 -19.75
N HIS A 75 -8.39 -3.49 -20.93
CA HIS A 75 -8.42 -2.66 -22.13
C HIS A 75 -9.60 -1.69 -22.03
N ALA A 76 -9.34 -0.40 -22.24
CA ALA A 76 -10.40 0.57 -22.46
C ALA A 76 -11.30 0.01 -23.55
N VAL A 77 -12.58 -0.21 -23.25
CA VAL A 77 -13.55 -0.47 -24.31
C VAL A 77 -13.37 0.67 -25.31
N ASP A 78 -13.22 0.34 -26.59
CA ASP A 78 -13.25 1.29 -27.71
C ASP A 78 -14.66 1.91 -27.77
N THR A 79 -15.05 2.67 -26.73
CA THR A 79 -16.11 3.66 -26.82
C THR A 79 -15.53 4.82 -27.61
N ALA A 80 -15.39 4.59 -28.92
CA ALA A 80 -15.41 5.66 -29.89
C ALA A 80 -16.59 6.58 -29.56
N ASP A 81 -16.32 7.89 -29.46
CA ASP A 81 -17.30 8.96 -29.23
C ASP A 81 -17.89 9.17 -27.82
N ALA A 82 -17.18 8.83 -26.74
CA ALA A 82 -17.30 9.65 -25.53
C ALA A 82 -16.46 10.94 -25.75
N GLY A 83 -17.03 11.90 -26.48
CA GLY A 83 -16.37 13.12 -26.94
C GLY A 83 -15.37 13.71 -25.93
N SER A 84 -14.10 13.78 -26.35
CA SER A 84 -13.06 14.66 -25.84
C SER A 84 -13.07 14.99 -24.34
N LEU A 85 -12.65 14.12 -23.43
CA LEU A 85 -12.36 14.63 -22.06
C LEU A 85 -11.12 14.00 -21.40
N PRO A 86 -9.91 14.40 -21.81
CA PRO A 86 -8.85 14.60 -20.82
C PRO A 86 -9.32 15.72 -19.87
N GLY A 87 -9.66 15.38 -18.63
CA GLY A 87 -9.98 16.36 -17.59
C GLY A 87 -11.42 16.87 -17.55
N THR A 88 -12.43 15.99 -17.64
CA THR A 88 -13.79 16.40 -17.26
C THR A 88 -13.78 16.97 -15.84
N PRO A 89 -14.33 18.17 -15.58
CA PRO A 89 -14.55 18.65 -14.23
C PRO A 89 -15.63 17.78 -13.59
N GLY A 90 -15.21 16.76 -12.85
CA GLY A 90 -16.04 15.92 -12.03
C GLY A 90 -15.55 15.97 -10.59
N SER A 91 -16.46 15.90 -9.63
CA SER A 91 -16.07 15.72 -8.23
C SER A 91 -15.38 14.38 -8.07
N VAL A 92 -14.23 14.37 -7.39
CA VAL A 92 -13.53 13.15 -7.00
C VAL A 92 -14.46 12.29 -6.14
N VAL A 93 -14.42 10.99 -6.39
CA VAL A 93 -15.20 9.99 -5.66
C VAL A 93 -14.23 9.03 -4.98
N HIS A 94 -14.48 8.74 -3.70
CA HIS A 94 -13.68 7.79 -2.93
C HIS A 94 -14.39 6.44 -2.80
N LEU A 95 -13.62 5.34 -2.87
CA LEU A 95 -14.16 3.98 -2.78
C LEU A 95 -14.88 3.76 -1.44
N ARG A 96 -14.32 4.28 -0.36
CA ARG A 96 -14.93 4.19 0.98
C ARG A 96 -16.28 4.91 1.07
N SER A 97 -16.37 6.08 0.45
CA SER A 97 -17.62 6.84 0.36
C SER A 97 -18.67 6.08 -0.45
N LEU A 98 -18.28 5.45 -1.56
CA LEU A 98 -19.16 4.60 -2.37
C LEU A 98 -19.64 3.36 -1.59
N CYS A 99 -18.75 2.68 -0.88
CA CYS A 99 -19.11 1.56 -0.01
C CYS A 99 -20.14 1.99 1.05
N THR A 100 -19.93 3.15 1.67
CA THR A 100 -20.84 3.71 2.67
C THR A 100 -22.22 4.02 2.06
N HIS A 101 -22.24 4.62 0.87
CA HIS A 101 -23.50 4.91 0.17
C HIS A 101 -24.23 3.62 -0.22
N ALA A 102 -23.52 2.62 -0.73
CA ALA A 102 -24.08 1.30 -1.05
C ALA A 102 -24.66 0.60 0.20
N ALA A 103 -23.94 0.64 1.34
CA ALA A 103 -24.40 0.08 2.60
C ALA A 103 -25.69 0.75 3.11
N ARG A 104 -25.79 2.09 3.00
CA ARG A 104 -27.01 2.84 3.34
C ARG A 104 -28.19 2.42 2.46
N ARG A 105 -28.00 2.40 1.13
CA ARG A 105 -29.03 1.97 0.18
C ARG A 105 -29.52 0.54 0.46
N ALA A 106 -28.63 -0.37 0.89
CA ALA A 106 -28.99 -1.73 1.27
C ALA A 106 -29.77 -1.82 2.59
N ALA A 107 -29.52 -0.90 3.53
CA ALA A 107 -30.24 -0.83 4.80
C ALA A 107 -31.69 -0.33 4.61
N ASP A 108 -31.90 0.62 3.70
CA ASP A 108 -33.20 1.29 3.49
C ASP A 108 -34.31 0.38 2.93
N GLY A 109 -33.99 -0.80 2.39
CA GLY A 109 -34.94 -1.89 2.10
C GLY A 109 -36.08 -1.63 1.11
N SER A 110 -36.23 -0.41 0.58
CA SER A 110 -37.32 0.01 -0.30
C SER A 110 -37.09 -0.38 -1.77
N GLY A 111 -38.16 -0.83 -2.47
CA GLY A 111 -38.28 -1.00 -3.93
C GLY A 111 -37.14 -1.76 -4.65
N ASN A 112 -36.01 -1.08 -4.85
CA ASN A 112 -34.79 -1.55 -5.53
C ASN A 112 -33.62 -1.86 -4.57
N ALA A 113 -33.77 -1.74 -3.25
CA ALA A 113 -32.69 -2.01 -2.30
C ALA A 113 -32.44 -3.52 -2.06
N ARG A 114 -33.44 -4.36 -2.34
CA ARG A 114 -33.42 -5.82 -2.08
C ARG A 114 -32.32 -6.57 -2.84
N ARG A 115 -31.76 -5.95 -3.88
CA ARG A 115 -30.69 -6.51 -4.71
C ARG A 115 -29.27 -6.31 -4.11
N PHE A 116 -29.10 -5.41 -3.11
CA PHE A 116 -27.81 -5.06 -2.50
C PHE A 116 -27.45 -5.85 -1.22
N LYS A 117 -27.79 -7.14 -1.13
CA LYS A 117 -27.64 -7.93 0.11
C LYS A 117 -26.22 -7.90 0.69
N ASP A 118 -25.21 -7.87 -0.17
CA ASP A 118 -23.79 -7.96 0.22
C ASP A 118 -23.14 -6.62 0.57
N ALA A 119 -23.84 -5.49 0.38
CA ALA A 119 -23.26 -4.16 0.53
C ALA A 119 -23.01 -3.72 1.99
N ARG A 120 -23.68 -4.35 2.97
CA ARG A 120 -23.68 -3.90 4.39
C ARG A 120 -22.31 -3.92 5.06
N THR A 121 -21.42 -4.79 4.60
CA THR A 121 -20.03 -4.93 5.10
C THR A 121 -19.04 -4.84 3.95
N LEU A 122 -19.39 -4.10 2.88
CA LEU A 122 -18.65 -4.12 1.63
C LEU A 122 -17.22 -3.63 1.80
N TRP A 123 -17.03 -2.50 2.50
CA TRP A 123 -15.71 -1.94 2.74
C TRP A 123 -14.80 -2.95 3.44
N ASP A 124 -15.25 -3.51 4.56
CA ASP A 124 -14.48 -4.51 5.32
C ASP A 124 -14.13 -5.75 4.47
N LYS A 125 -15.03 -6.17 3.58
CA LYS A 125 -14.80 -7.29 2.66
C LYS A 125 -13.74 -6.95 1.62
N ILE A 126 -13.81 -5.78 0.99
CA ILE A 126 -12.84 -5.32 -0.01
C ILE A 126 -11.48 -5.14 0.66
N GLU A 127 -11.43 -4.43 1.78
CA GLU A 127 -10.21 -4.22 2.56
C GLU A 127 -9.55 -5.54 2.93
N LYS A 128 -10.31 -6.48 3.50
CA LYS A 128 -9.79 -7.82 3.82
C LYS A 128 -9.27 -8.57 2.59
N HIS A 129 -9.96 -8.48 1.46
CA HIS A 129 -9.56 -9.14 0.22
C HIS A 129 -8.24 -8.58 -0.32
N VAL A 130 -8.14 -7.25 -0.43
CA VAL A 130 -6.93 -6.56 -0.89
C VAL A 130 -5.77 -6.84 0.06
N LEU A 131 -5.98 -6.73 1.37
CA LEU A 131 -4.96 -7.02 2.39
C LEU A 131 -4.44 -8.46 2.27
N ALA A 132 -5.32 -9.45 2.08
CA ALA A 132 -4.92 -10.85 1.93
C ALA A 132 -4.07 -11.10 0.68
N ARG A 133 -4.18 -10.24 -0.34
CA ARG A 133 -3.42 -10.34 -1.59
C ARG A 133 -2.08 -9.61 -1.54
N ILE A 134 -2.00 -8.46 -0.85
CA ILE A 134 -0.75 -7.68 -0.69
C ILE A 134 0.12 -8.16 0.47
N VAL A 135 -0.48 -8.73 1.53
CA VAL A 135 0.25 -9.29 2.68
C VAL A 135 0.73 -10.68 2.30
N THR A 136 1.94 -10.75 1.77
CA THR A 136 2.66 -12.02 1.52
C THR A 136 3.71 -12.23 2.61
N PRO A 137 3.32 -12.71 3.82
CA PRO A 137 4.26 -12.89 4.92
C PRO A 137 5.32 -13.95 4.61
N GLU A 138 5.06 -14.84 3.64
CA GLU A 138 5.97 -15.88 3.19
C GLU A 138 6.86 -15.47 2.01
N ALA A 139 6.70 -14.24 1.48
CA ALA A 139 7.58 -13.76 0.42
C ALA A 139 9.04 -13.67 0.91
N GLN A 140 9.98 -13.92 0.00
CA GLN A 140 11.40 -13.78 0.28
C GLN A 140 11.75 -12.32 0.56
N PRO A 141 12.64 -12.03 1.53
CA PRO A 141 13.04 -10.68 1.81
C PRO A 141 13.80 -10.08 0.61
N ILE A 142 13.62 -8.78 0.39
CA ILE A 142 14.26 -8.04 -0.70
C ILE A 142 15.58 -7.50 -0.17
N THR A 143 16.62 -8.35 -0.24
CA THR A 143 17.96 -8.06 0.26
C THR A 143 19.05 -8.03 -0.81
N ASP A 144 18.75 -8.45 -2.06
CA ASP A 144 19.66 -8.33 -3.23
C ASP A 144 19.73 -6.88 -3.73
N VAL A 145 20.14 -6.07 -2.76
CA VAL A 145 20.44 -4.67 -2.63
C VAL A 145 21.80 -4.20 -3.16
N ARG A 146 22.13 -4.18 -4.46
CA ARG A 146 23.47 -3.69 -4.90
C ARG A 146 23.86 -2.33 -4.30
N ARG A 147 24.97 -2.24 -3.55
CA ARG A 147 25.48 -0.99 -2.92
C ARG A 147 25.42 0.26 -3.79
N SER A 148 25.55 0.12 -5.11
CA SER A 148 25.58 1.26 -6.01
C SER A 148 24.21 1.84 -6.35
N HIS A 149 23.14 1.05 -6.59
CA HIS A 149 21.78 1.55 -6.89
C HIS A 149 20.74 0.40 -6.92
N ASN A 150 19.66 0.45 -6.13
CA ASN A 150 18.48 -0.40 -6.35
C ASN A 150 17.20 0.42 -6.41
N TRP A 151 16.09 -0.25 -6.70
CA TRP A 151 14.80 0.38 -7.01
C TRP A 151 14.80 1.24 -8.30
N LYS A 152 15.79 1.04 -9.19
CA LYS A 152 15.76 1.50 -10.60
C LYS A 152 14.77 0.64 -11.42
N LYS A 153 14.48 1.06 -12.67
CA LYS A 153 13.43 0.51 -13.58
C LYS A 153 13.32 -1.03 -13.67
N ASN A 154 14.36 -1.79 -13.34
CA ASN A 154 14.40 -3.25 -13.52
C ASN A 154 14.46 -4.03 -12.20
N GLN A 155 14.26 -3.38 -11.04
CA GLN A 155 14.28 -4.08 -9.76
C GLN A 155 13.01 -4.93 -9.61
N PRO A 156 13.13 -6.24 -9.29
CA PRO A 156 11.97 -7.05 -8.93
C PRO A 156 11.15 -6.38 -7.81
N TYR A 157 9.82 -6.45 -7.90
CA TYR A 157 8.89 -5.86 -6.93
C TYR A 157 8.87 -4.32 -6.85
N LYS A 158 9.61 -3.60 -7.69
CA LYS A 158 9.59 -2.13 -7.66
C LYS A 158 8.17 -1.56 -7.76
N ASP A 159 7.40 -2.07 -8.70
CA ASP A 159 6.07 -1.59 -9.06
C ASP A 159 4.97 -2.51 -8.49
N ILE A 160 5.29 -3.23 -7.40
CA ILE A 160 4.35 -4.08 -6.67
C ILE A 160 3.86 -3.32 -5.42
N PRO A 161 2.54 -3.31 -5.13
CA PRO A 161 1.99 -2.77 -3.88
C PRO A 161 2.75 -3.26 -2.65
N ALA A 162 3.17 -2.30 -1.81
CA ALA A 162 3.95 -2.62 -0.64
C ALA A 162 3.08 -3.28 0.43
N ASN A 163 3.63 -4.33 1.06
CA ASN A 163 3.01 -4.93 2.23
C ASN A 163 2.95 -3.88 3.36
N PRO A 164 1.75 -3.55 3.88
CA PRO A 164 1.57 -2.50 4.88
C PRO A 164 2.31 -2.78 6.19
N ASP A 165 2.57 -4.04 6.48
CA ASP A 165 3.22 -4.53 7.70
C ASP A 165 4.68 -4.94 7.46
N ALA A 166 5.27 -4.70 6.29
CA ALA A 166 6.69 -5.02 6.07
C ALA A 166 7.62 -4.18 6.96
N TRP A 167 8.82 -4.71 7.20
CA TRP A 167 9.93 -3.95 7.73
C TRP A 167 10.72 -3.31 6.59
N PHE A 168 10.85 -1.99 6.64
CA PHE A 168 11.69 -1.22 5.73
C PHE A 168 12.98 -0.86 6.45
N VAL A 169 14.13 -1.30 5.93
CA VAL A 169 15.43 -1.06 6.56
C VAL A 169 16.27 -0.16 5.66
N THR A 170 16.67 1.00 6.18
CA THR A 170 17.44 2.00 5.44
C THR A 170 18.77 2.28 6.11
N GLU A 171 19.63 3.00 5.38
CA GLU A 171 20.97 3.39 5.76
C GLU A 171 21.92 2.21 5.95
N VAL A 172 21.60 1.02 5.43
CA VAL A 172 22.47 -0.15 5.58
C VAL A 172 23.84 0.08 4.92
N TYR A 173 23.85 0.67 3.72
CA TYR A 173 25.06 0.83 2.90
C TYR A 173 25.55 2.28 2.75
N SER A 174 24.79 3.28 3.20
CA SER A 174 25.17 4.70 3.11
C SER A 174 26.02 5.19 4.30
N ARG A 175 26.21 4.34 5.31
CA ARG A 175 26.93 4.67 6.54
C ARG A 175 28.45 4.72 6.36
N SER A 176 29.07 5.60 7.13
CA SER A 176 30.53 5.78 7.14
C SER A 176 31.23 4.80 8.08
N ASN A 177 30.59 4.46 9.20
CA ASN A 177 31.09 3.52 10.20
C ASN A 177 29.95 2.58 10.66
N PRO A 178 29.90 1.35 10.16
CA PRO A 178 28.83 0.40 10.47
C PRO A 178 28.65 0.03 11.94
N ARG A 179 29.65 0.31 12.80
CA ARG A 179 29.58 0.05 14.26
C ARG A 179 29.10 1.26 15.07
N LYS A 180 29.12 2.46 14.50
CA LYS A 180 28.73 3.70 15.19
C LYS A 180 27.47 4.31 14.60
N ASP A 181 27.34 4.26 13.29
CA ASP A 181 26.23 4.85 12.57
C ASP A 181 25.06 3.86 12.59
N ALA A 182 23.88 4.34 12.97
CA ALA A 182 22.69 3.50 13.11
C ALA A 182 22.10 3.14 11.75
N VAL A 183 21.61 1.91 11.60
CA VAL A 183 20.60 1.61 10.56
C VAL A 183 19.23 2.00 11.07
N LYS A 184 18.31 2.33 10.17
CA LYS A 184 16.92 2.65 10.53
C LYS A 184 16.00 1.52 10.10
N ALA A 185 15.09 1.09 10.98
CA ALA A 185 14.13 0.04 10.71
C ALA A 185 12.71 0.53 11.02
N TYR A 186 11.84 0.54 10.02
CA TYR A 186 10.45 1.00 10.15
C TYR A 186 9.51 -0.21 10.12
N ARG A 187 8.65 -0.37 11.14
CA ARG A 187 7.61 -1.40 11.18
C ARG A 187 6.34 -0.90 10.49
N GLY A 188 6.22 -1.22 9.20
CA GLY A 188 5.06 -0.92 8.38
C GLY A 188 5.05 0.49 7.80
N ILE A 189 4.17 0.70 6.82
CA ILE A 189 4.09 1.95 6.04
C ILE A 189 3.72 3.13 6.96
N ASN A 190 2.84 2.91 7.93
CA ASN A 190 2.46 3.97 8.87
C ASN A 190 3.62 4.44 9.75
N ALA A 191 4.56 3.55 10.12
CA ALA A 191 5.75 3.97 10.86
C ALA A 191 6.69 4.83 10.00
N VAL A 192 6.76 4.55 8.69
CA VAL A 192 7.47 5.42 7.73
C VAL A 192 6.84 6.82 7.71
N PHE A 193 5.52 6.92 7.56
CA PHE A 193 4.84 8.22 7.52
C PHE A 193 4.96 8.99 8.83
N GLU A 194 4.78 8.35 9.98
CA GLU A 194 4.96 8.98 11.29
C GLU A 194 6.37 9.53 11.48
N ALA A 195 7.40 8.79 11.02
CA ALA A 195 8.78 9.26 11.07
C ALA A 195 9.02 10.46 10.13
N LEU A 196 8.52 10.39 8.89
CA LEU A 196 8.64 11.47 7.90
C LEU A 196 7.88 12.74 8.30
N LEU A 197 6.74 12.61 8.98
CA LEU A 197 5.97 13.75 9.48
C LEU A 197 6.64 14.45 10.68
N ARG A 198 7.49 13.73 11.43
CA ARG A 198 8.23 14.27 12.58
C ARG A 198 9.60 14.84 12.21
N ALA A 199 10.12 14.50 11.03
CA ALA A 199 11.39 15.05 10.55
C ALA A 199 11.23 16.56 10.25
N GLU A 200 12.13 17.39 10.77
CA GLU A 200 12.15 18.82 10.45
C GLU A 200 12.64 19.06 9.01
N GLY A 201 12.03 20.00 8.28
CA GLY A 201 12.50 20.43 6.96
C GLY A 201 11.99 19.65 5.74
N THR A 202 10.96 18.82 5.89
CA THR A 202 10.48 17.88 4.85
C THR A 202 9.13 18.25 4.22
N GLY A 203 8.75 19.53 4.15
CA GLY A 203 7.40 19.99 3.80
C GLY A 203 6.73 19.29 2.59
N ASP A 204 7.46 19.09 1.49
CA ASP A 204 6.95 18.40 0.28
C ASP A 204 6.77 16.89 0.48
N VAL A 205 7.66 16.25 1.26
CA VAL A 205 7.58 14.83 1.62
C VAL A 205 6.43 14.60 2.60
N SER A 206 6.21 15.52 3.55
CA SER A 206 5.09 15.48 4.48
C SER A 206 3.73 15.59 3.77
N SER A 207 3.64 16.46 2.75
CA SER A 207 2.46 16.55 1.86
C SER A 207 2.23 15.25 1.10
N SER A 208 3.29 14.68 0.51
CA SER A 208 3.24 13.42 -0.24
C SER A 208 2.82 12.23 0.64
N ALA A 209 3.37 12.13 1.86
CA ALA A 209 2.98 11.12 2.84
C ALA A 209 1.51 11.25 3.27
N GLY A 210 1.03 12.49 3.44
CA GLY A 210 -0.37 12.78 3.72
C GLY A 210 -1.31 12.28 2.62
N GLN A 211 -1.00 12.58 1.36
CA GLN A 211 -1.78 12.14 0.20
C GLN A 211 -1.80 10.61 0.05
N ILE A 212 -0.66 9.94 0.31
CA ILE A 212 -0.60 8.48 0.25
C ILE A 212 -1.44 7.86 1.36
N ARG A 213 -1.37 8.41 2.57
CA ARG A 213 -2.18 7.92 3.69
C ARG A 213 -3.67 8.03 3.40
N GLU A 214 -4.10 9.12 2.78
CA GLU A 214 -5.48 9.30 2.32
C GLU A 214 -5.85 8.30 1.22
N ALA A 215 -4.97 8.09 0.23
CA ALA A 215 -5.19 7.11 -0.84
C ALA A 215 -5.36 5.68 -0.30
N ILE A 216 -4.55 5.27 0.68
CA ILE A 216 -4.71 3.98 1.37
C ILE A 216 -6.07 3.94 2.11
N ALA A 217 -6.37 4.96 2.91
CA ALA A 217 -7.53 4.96 3.79
C ALA A 217 -8.88 5.07 3.06
N GLU A 218 -8.91 5.75 1.92
CA GLU A 218 -10.13 6.06 1.17
C GLU A 218 -10.32 5.18 -0.07
N ASN A 219 -9.23 4.67 -0.64
CA ASN A 219 -9.23 3.94 -1.92
C ASN A 219 -8.51 2.58 -1.89
N LEU A 220 -7.92 2.16 -0.76
CA LEU A 220 -7.10 0.94 -0.67
C LEU A 220 -5.95 0.91 -1.69
N ASP A 221 -5.48 2.11 -2.05
CA ASP A 221 -4.44 2.30 -3.06
C ASP A 221 -3.07 2.39 -2.37
N TYR A 222 -2.41 1.24 -2.23
CA TYR A 222 -1.15 1.11 -1.52
C TYR A 222 0.05 1.58 -2.38
N PRO A 223 1.02 2.30 -1.79
CA PRO A 223 2.21 2.71 -2.52
C PRO A 223 3.06 1.51 -2.91
N TYR A 224 3.82 1.63 -3.99
CA TYR A 224 4.78 0.60 -4.39
C TYR A 224 6.08 0.68 -3.58
N TYR A 225 6.84 -0.41 -3.53
CA TYR A 225 8.13 -0.42 -2.81
C TYR A 225 9.11 0.64 -3.34
N GLY A 226 9.13 0.88 -4.65
CA GLY A 226 9.97 1.92 -5.26
C GLY A 226 9.60 3.33 -4.80
N GLU A 227 8.32 3.58 -4.52
CA GLU A 227 7.85 4.87 -4.01
C GLU A 227 8.24 5.06 -2.54
N ILE A 228 8.15 4.00 -1.72
CA ILE A 228 8.62 4.04 -0.33
C ILE A 228 10.12 4.31 -0.26
N ALA A 229 10.92 3.64 -1.10
CA ALA A 229 12.36 3.88 -1.19
C ALA A 229 12.67 5.34 -1.58
N ALA A 230 11.89 5.91 -2.51
CA ALA A 230 12.03 7.31 -2.92
C ALA A 230 11.66 8.29 -1.80
N LEU A 231 10.57 8.02 -1.05
CA LEU A 231 10.15 8.84 0.10
C LEU A 231 11.19 8.84 1.22
N LEU A 232 11.81 7.69 1.48
CA LEU A 232 12.87 7.54 2.48
C LEU A 232 14.24 8.05 1.98
N GLY A 233 14.36 8.40 0.70
CA GLY A 233 15.60 8.85 0.09
C GLY A 233 16.69 7.77 0.03
N ASP A 234 16.33 6.48 0.14
CA ASP A 234 17.28 5.37 0.18
C ASP A 234 17.01 4.34 -0.93
N SER A 235 17.75 4.49 -2.03
CA SER A 235 17.72 3.56 -3.17
C SER A 235 18.27 2.16 -2.85
N ASN A 236 18.83 1.93 -1.67
CA ASN A 236 19.29 0.62 -1.22
C ASN A 236 18.51 0.10 0.00
N MET A 237 17.30 0.60 0.21
CA MET A 237 16.37 0.11 1.23
C MET A 237 16.15 -1.40 1.09
N LEU A 238 16.33 -2.14 2.20
CA LEU A 238 15.98 -3.56 2.30
C LEU A 238 14.53 -3.69 2.76
N VAL A 239 13.88 -4.78 2.36
CA VAL A 239 12.50 -5.10 2.78
C VAL A 239 12.44 -6.49 3.37
N PHE A 240 11.78 -6.64 4.52
CA PHE A 240 11.48 -7.92 5.13
C PHE A 240 9.99 -8.02 5.44
N HIS A 241 9.30 -9.03 4.91
CA HIS A 241 7.84 -9.12 5.02
C HIS A 241 7.34 -9.61 6.39
N ASN A 242 8.25 -10.08 7.25
CA ASN A 242 7.94 -10.51 8.61
C ASN A 242 9.13 -10.25 9.56
N ALA A 243 8.89 -10.30 10.87
CA ALA A 243 9.93 -10.08 11.88
C ALA A 243 10.99 -11.19 11.91
N GLU A 244 10.61 -12.42 11.56
CA GLU A 244 11.51 -13.57 11.59
C GLU A 244 12.64 -13.46 10.55
N SER A 245 12.30 -13.14 9.30
CA SER A 245 13.25 -12.90 8.21
C SER A 245 14.20 -11.75 8.51
N LEU A 246 13.72 -10.64 9.09
CA LEU A 246 14.57 -9.54 9.55
C LEU A 246 15.54 -10.00 10.65
N ALA A 247 15.03 -10.71 11.66
CA ALA A 247 15.86 -11.20 12.76
C ALA A 247 16.90 -12.22 12.28
N GLN A 248 16.53 -13.12 11.37
CA GLN A 248 17.45 -14.07 10.74
C GLN A 248 18.55 -13.34 9.97
N TRP A 249 18.20 -12.33 9.18
CA TRP A 249 19.16 -11.51 8.44
C TRP A 249 20.12 -10.75 9.37
N LEU A 250 19.61 -10.07 10.42
CA LEU A 250 20.45 -9.40 11.42
C LEU A 250 21.44 -10.36 12.11
N ARG A 251 21.04 -11.63 12.29
CA ARG A 251 21.90 -12.68 12.87
C ARG A 251 22.90 -13.24 11.87
N SER A 252 22.55 -13.38 10.60
CA SER A 252 23.45 -13.93 9.57
C SER A 252 24.51 -12.93 9.13
N GLU A 253 24.12 -11.67 8.90
CA GLU A 253 25.03 -10.61 8.48
C GLU A 253 26.10 -10.31 9.53
N ALA A 254 25.73 -10.42 10.81
CA ALA A 254 26.61 -10.27 11.96
C ALA A 254 27.89 -11.12 11.94
N GLY A 255 28.01 -12.09 11.01
CA GLY A 255 29.22 -12.86 10.78
C GLY A 255 29.67 -13.03 9.33
N GLN A 256 28.98 -12.45 8.34
CA GLN A 256 29.25 -12.72 6.91
C GLN A 256 29.62 -11.48 6.07
N HIS A 257 29.15 -10.28 6.43
CA HIS A 257 29.45 -9.05 5.69
C HIS A 257 29.74 -7.88 6.64
N ASP A 258 30.65 -6.97 6.25
CA ASP A 258 31.03 -5.79 7.03
C ASP A 258 29.93 -4.70 7.09
N ALA A 259 28.69 -5.02 6.73
CA ALA A 259 27.59 -4.06 6.68
C ALA A 259 26.86 -3.96 8.02
N VAL A 260 26.59 -5.06 8.72
CA VAL A 260 25.88 -5.03 10.01
C VAL A 260 26.55 -6.00 10.97
N PHE A 261 26.89 -5.51 12.17
CA PHE A 261 27.50 -6.27 13.25
C PHE A 261 26.49 -6.43 14.41
N PRO A 262 26.69 -7.39 15.33
CA PRO A 262 25.80 -7.55 16.50
C PRO A 262 25.64 -6.26 17.34
N ASP A 263 26.69 -5.44 17.40
CA ASP A 263 26.77 -4.17 18.12
C ASP A 263 26.36 -2.96 17.28
N THR A 264 26.06 -3.14 15.98
CA THR A 264 25.54 -2.05 15.14
C THR A 264 24.28 -1.45 15.75
N PRO A 265 24.22 -0.13 15.97
CA PRO A 265 23.01 0.52 16.44
C PRO A 265 21.88 0.41 15.40
N VAL A 266 20.67 0.18 15.88
CA VAL A 266 19.43 0.12 15.10
C VAL A 266 18.44 1.10 15.71
N GLU A 267 18.08 2.13 14.96
CA GLU A 267 16.95 3.02 15.25
C GLU A 267 15.68 2.41 14.70
N VAL A 268 14.78 2.01 15.58
CA VAL A 268 13.54 1.33 15.25
C VAL A 268 12.39 2.32 15.39
N TYR A 269 11.55 2.39 14.37
CA TYR A 269 10.35 3.21 14.32
C TYR A 269 9.13 2.32 14.18
N THR A 270 8.14 2.47 15.05
CA THR A 270 6.92 1.66 15.04
C THR A 270 5.68 2.52 15.29
N VAL A 271 4.50 1.96 14.97
CA VAL A 271 3.23 2.46 15.51
C VAL A 271 2.87 1.55 16.69
N PRO A 272 2.92 2.03 17.95
CA PRO A 272 2.66 1.20 19.11
C PRO A 272 1.26 0.61 19.09
N ASP A 273 1.15 -0.69 19.35
CA ASP A 273 -0.13 -1.36 19.55
C ASP A 273 -0.73 -0.89 20.88
N LYS A 274 -1.84 -0.14 20.79
CA LYS A 274 -2.55 0.41 21.95
C LYS A 274 -3.31 -0.64 22.76
N SER A 275 -3.43 -1.87 22.25
CA SER A 275 -4.08 -2.98 22.95
C SER A 275 -3.13 -3.76 23.87
N LEU A 276 -1.81 -3.60 23.68
CA LEU A 276 -0.79 -4.23 24.52
C LEU A 276 -0.42 -3.35 25.70
N ASP A 277 -0.13 -3.98 26.84
CA ASP A 277 0.51 -3.31 27.97
C ASP A 277 1.95 -2.91 27.58
N LYS A 278 2.45 -1.80 28.12
CA LYS A 278 3.84 -1.36 27.90
C LYS A 278 4.86 -2.36 28.48
N ASP A 279 4.45 -3.12 29.49
CA ASP A 279 5.28 -4.17 30.10
C ASP A 279 5.18 -5.51 29.34
N ASP A 280 4.32 -5.62 28.31
CA ASP A 280 4.25 -6.81 27.46
C ASP A 280 5.56 -6.94 26.65
N PRO A 281 6.26 -8.09 26.65
CA PRO A 281 7.48 -8.29 25.87
C PRO A 281 7.32 -8.07 24.35
N ARG A 282 6.08 -8.09 23.84
CA ARG A 282 5.76 -7.83 22.42
C ARG A 282 5.56 -6.35 22.13
N TYR A 283 5.42 -5.51 23.16
CA TYR A 283 5.23 -4.08 22.99
C TYR A 283 6.50 -3.44 22.44
N LEU A 284 6.37 -2.75 21.30
CA LEU A 284 7.42 -1.91 20.74
C LEU A 284 7.01 -0.44 20.91
N PRO A 285 7.87 0.40 21.54
CA PRO A 285 7.60 1.82 21.63
C PRO A 285 7.74 2.48 20.25
N ALA A 286 7.20 3.70 20.13
CA ALA A 286 7.18 4.43 18.85
C ALA A 286 8.58 4.65 18.27
N GLN A 287 9.57 4.78 19.14
CA GLN A 287 10.99 4.81 18.79
C GLN A 287 11.78 3.98 19.80
N LEU A 288 12.71 3.17 19.32
CA LEU A 288 13.63 2.35 20.13
C LEU A 288 15.02 2.40 19.50
N LEU A 289 16.05 2.65 20.30
CA LEU A 289 17.45 2.45 19.90
C LEU A 289 17.97 1.17 20.54
N SER A 290 18.45 0.23 19.74
CA SER A 290 18.97 -1.05 20.22
C SER A 290 20.17 -1.51 19.40
N ALA A 291 21.04 -2.33 19.99
CA ALA A 291 22.01 -3.09 19.20
C ALA A 291 21.30 -4.13 18.32
N ALA A 292 21.80 -4.36 17.11
CA ALA A 292 21.20 -5.27 16.13
C ALA A 292 20.95 -6.68 16.68
N GLY A 293 21.92 -7.24 17.40
CA GLY A 293 21.79 -8.57 18.00
C GLY A 293 20.72 -8.65 19.10
N HIS A 294 20.57 -7.58 19.89
CA HIS A 294 19.51 -7.49 20.90
C HIS A 294 18.14 -7.32 20.24
N PHE A 295 18.05 -6.45 19.24
CA PHE A 295 16.82 -6.18 18.51
C PHE A 295 16.28 -7.44 17.81
N ALA A 296 17.16 -8.22 17.17
CA ALA A 296 16.79 -9.50 16.56
C ALA A 296 16.16 -10.47 17.57
N ASN A 297 16.58 -10.45 18.84
CA ASN A 297 16.01 -11.29 19.89
C ASN A 297 14.70 -10.74 20.47
N ILE A 298 14.45 -9.42 20.38
CA ILE A 298 13.17 -8.82 20.75
C ILE A 298 12.09 -9.25 19.74
N ILE A 299 12.34 -9.05 18.45
CA ILE A 299 11.30 -9.20 17.42
C ILE A 299 11.05 -10.66 17.01
N ALA A 300 12.03 -11.54 17.20
CA ALA A 300 11.87 -12.97 16.96
C ALA A 300 12.79 -13.76 17.90
N PRO A 301 12.38 -13.96 19.18
CA PRO A 301 13.18 -14.70 20.15
C PRO A 301 13.63 -16.06 19.60
N LYS A 302 14.88 -16.46 19.89
CA LYS A 302 15.30 -17.83 19.56
C LYS A 302 14.41 -18.78 20.36
N GLN A 303 13.74 -19.71 19.67
CA GLN A 303 13.11 -20.81 20.38
C GLN A 303 14.21 -21.60 21.09
N ASP A 304 14.16 -21.66 22.41
CA ASP A 304 14.99 -22.59 23.16
C ASP A 304 14.55 -24.00 22.73
N LEU A 305 15.45 -24.74 22.07
CA LEU A 305 15.29 -26.17 21.73
C LEU A 305 15.32 -27.08 22.99
N ARG A 306 14.85 -26.57 24.13
CA ARG A 306 14.79 -27.24 25.43
C ARG A 306 13.36 -27.20 25.99
N SER A 307 12.37 -27.39 25.13
CA SER A 307 11.00 -27.73 25.51
C SER A 307 10.67 -29.15 25.09
#